data_AF-A0ABD5RV06-F1
#
_entry.id   AF-A0ABD5RV06-F1
#
_cell.length_a   1.000
_cell.length_b   1.000
_cell.length_c   1.000
_cell.angle_alpha   90.00
_cell.angle_beta   90.00
_cell.angle_gamma   90.00
#
_symmetry.space_group_name_H-M   'P 1'
#
loop_
_entity.id
_entity.type
_entity.pdbx_description
1 polymer ?
#
loop_
_entity_poly.entity_id
_entity_poly.type
_entity_poly.pdbx_seq_one_letter_code
_entity_poly.pdbx_strand_id
1 'polypeptide(L)' 'MSQIESEQVFECVDCGDRITALERPAECANCGGVMKSVNEPRGF' A
#
# COMPACT_ATOMS: atom_id res chain seq x y z
N MET A 1 4.69 21.26 -14.19
CA MET A 1 3.87 20.03 -14.06
C MET A 1 4.50 19.22 -12.94
N SER A 2 4.10 19.46 -11.68
CA SER A 2 4.59 18.66 -10.56
C SER A 2 3.65 17.48 -10.44
N GLN A 3 4.01 16.38 -11.10
CA GLN A 3 3.32 15.11 -10.97
C GLN A 3 3.49 14.67 -9.51
N ILE A 4 2.40 14.68 -8.75
CA ILE A 4 2.38 14.19 -7.39
C ILE A 4 2.48 12.67 -7.52
N GLU A 5 3.69 12.12 -7.39
CA GLU A 5 3.88 10.70 -7.12
C GLU A 5 3.26 10.45 -5.74
N SER A 6 1.97 10.09 -5.74
CA SER A 6 1.16 10.03 -4.53
C SER A 6 1.49 8.74 -3.81
N GLU A 7 2.42 8.81 -2.85
CA GLU A 7 2.75 7.72 -1.93
C GLU A 7 1.45 7.11 -1.35
N GLN A 8 1.22 5.83 -1.63
CA GLN A 8 0.08 5.07 -1.14
C GLN A 8 0.50 4.21 0.05
N VAL A 9 -0.39 4.08 1.02
CA VAL A 9 -0.20 3.13 2.12
C VAL A 9 -0.78 1.79 1.71
N PHE A 10 0.03 0.75 1.85
CA PHE A 10 -0.31 -0.64 1.63
C PHE A 10 -0.25 -1.41 2.94
N GLU A 11 -1.27 -2.23 3.20
CA GLU A 11 -1.35 -3.11 4.35
C GLU A 11 -1.33 -4.56 3.88
N CYS A 12 -0.51 -5.40 4.52
CA CYS A 12 -0.52 -6.83 4.32
C CYS A 12 -1.76 -7.44 4.98
N VAL A 13 -2.52 -8.24 4.23
CA VAL A 13 -3.74 -8.89 4.75
C VAL A 13 -3.45 -10.07 5.68
N ASP A 14 -2.25 -10.64 5.60
CA ASP A 14 -1.85 -11.82 6.38
C ASP A 14 -1.26 -11.44 7.74
N CYS A 15 -0.31 -10.49 7.77
CA CYS A 15 0.37 -10.08 9.00
C CYS A 15 -0.03 -8.69 9.53
N GLY A 16 -0.74 -7.89 8.74
CA GLY A 16 -1.12 -6.51 9.11
C GLY A 16 0.00 -5.47 8.98
N ASP A 17 1.14 -5.84 8.38
CA ASP A 17 2.27 -4.93 8.17
C ASP A 17 1.91 -3.81 7.18
N ARG A 18 2.29 -2.57 7.51
CA ARG A 18 1.94 -1.38 6.72
C ARG A 18 3.19 -0.72 6.18
N ILE A 19 3.21 -0.51 4.87
CA ILE A 19 4.28 0.22 4.21
C ILE A 19 3.72 1.34 3.35
N THR A 20 4.51 2.39 3.20
CA THR A 20 4.22 3.49 2.28
C THR A 20 5.11 3.33 1.05
N ALA A 21 4.51 3.26 -0.13
CA ALA A 21 5.24 3.13 -1.39
C ALA A 21 4.51 3.88 -2.51
N LEU A 22 5.24 4.25 -3.55
CA LEU A 22 4.66 4.83 -4.77
C LEU A 22 3.85 3.80 -5.57
N GLU A 23 4.29 2.55 -5.53
CA GLU A 23 3.75 1.44 -6.30
C GLU A 23 3.33 0.31 -5.36
N ARG A 24 2.27 -0.42 -5.71
CA ARG A 24 1.82 -1.56 -4.89
C ARG A 24 2.85 -2.68 -4.91
N PRO A 25 3.39 -3.09 -3.74
CA PRO A 25 4.26 -4.26 -3.64
C PRO A 25 3.49 -5.51 -4.06
N ALA A 26 4.15 -6.42 -4.77
CA ALA A 26 3.56 -7.71 -5.08
C ALA A 26 3.34 -8.55 -3.80
N GLU A 27 4.30 -8.49 -2.87
CA GLU A 27 4.36 -9.32 -1.67
C GLU A 27 4.86 -8.49 -0.48
N CYS A 28 4.44 -8.86 0.72
CA CYS A 28 4.88 -8.25 1.96
C CYS A 28 6.33 -8.68 2.27
N ALA A 29 7.22 -7.71 2.50
CA ALA A 29 8.62 -7.99 2.85
C ALA A 29 8.80 -8.75 4.19
N ASN A 30 7.78 -8.72 5.05
CA ASN A 30 7.84 -9.32 6.38
C ASN A 30 7.41 -10.81 6.36
N CYS A 31 6.36 -11.16 5.62
CA CYS A 31 5.78 -12.50 5.64
C CYS A 31 5.56 -13.15 4.27
N GLY A 32 5.78 -12.42 3.16
CA GLY A 32 5.45 -12.86 1.80
C GLY A 32 3.95 -12.81 1.46
N GLY A 33 3.11 -12.29 2.37
CA GLY A 33 1.66 -12.17 2.18
C GLY A 33 1.25 -11.09 1.18
N VAL A 34 -0.03 -11.04 0.83
CA VAL A 34 -0.54 -10.11 -0.18
C VAL A 34 -0.71 -8.71 0.39
N MET A 35 -0.24 -7.68 -0.32
CA MET A 35 -0.42 -6.27 0.08
C MET A 35 -1.62 -5.62 -0.62
N LYS A 36 -2.43 -4.89 0.13
CA LYS A 36 -3.59 -4.14 -0.37
C LYS A 36 -3.46 -2.65 -0.06
N SER A 37 -3.86 -1.81 -1.00
CA SER A 37 -3.92 -0.36 -0.80
C SER A 37 -5.01 -0.03 0.22
N VAL A 38 -4.66 0.74 1.26
CA VAL A 38 -5.64 1.21 2.27
C VAL A 38 -5.93 2.71 2.16
N ASN A 39 -5.30 3.37 1.19
CA ASN A 39 -5.39 4.82 0.96
C ASN A 39 -6.52 5.24 0.01
N GLU A 40 -7.45 4.35 -0.34
CA GLU A 40 -8.61 4.76 -1.14
C GLU A 40 -9.50 5.69 -0.32
N PRO A 41 -9.72 6.95 -0.75
CA PRO A 41 -10.68 7.82 -0.08
C PRO A 41 -12.04 7.15 -0.18
N ARG A 42 -12.62 6.80 0.97
CA ARG A 42 -14.02 6.40 1.06
C ARG A 42 -14.85 7.58 0.56
N GLY A 43 -15.24 7.54 -0.72
CA GLY A 43 -16.19 8.49 -1.29
C GLY A 43 -17.45 8.45 -0.46
N PHE A 44 -17.70 9.54 0.27
CA PHE A 44 -18.91 9.78 1.05
C PHE A 44 -19.96 10.46 0.18
#